data_AF-A0AAV0VR71-F1
#
_entry.id   AF-A0AAV0VR71-F1
#
_cell.length_a   1.000
_cell.length_b   1.000
_cell.length_c   1.000
_cell.angle_alpha   90.00
_cell.angle_beta   90.00
_cell.angle_gamma   90.00
#
_symmetry.space_group_name_H-M   'P 1'
#
loop_
_entity.id
_entity.type
_entity.pdbx_description
1 polymer ?
#
loop_
_entity_poly.entity_id
_entity_poly.type
_entity_poly.pdbx_seq_one_letter_code
_entity_poly.pdbx_strand_id
1 'polypeptide(L)'
;MDEDSGSGTINISPMKRNPRGTAVCSDQLPHGGDIWPRDSGAQSFVCACQDYELDQIKMATLDLDEELLKDEELVASIQNLDHSIVDIETLLESRMDLDYISMSVEEKIKHDLLIAFALNSLYWVYLRLDGVDPTSHNIKRELDRVKSTMDMAKGAMAKKNMLRVDKKAAERFIDHALWTPEDKKRRSHNVEKPNKKIKFDENGDPST
;
A
#
# COMPACT_ATOMS: atom_id res chain seq x y z
N MET A 1 -8.39 28.56 54.05
CA MET A 1 -8.42 27.09 53.96
C MET A 1 -9.88 26.73 54.17
N ASP A 2 -10.70 26.47 53.15
CA ASP A 2 -10.47 26.03 51.77
C ASP A 2 -11.71 26.48 50.93
N GLU A 3 -11.50 27.26 49.87
CA GLU A 3 -11.68 26.89 48.45
C GLU A 3 -13.12 26.51 48.02
N ASP A 4 -13.84 27.52 47.52
CA ASP A 4 -15.06 27.40 46.72
C ASP A 4 -14.71 26.84 45.33
N SER A 5 -14.96 25.56 45.08
CA SER A 5 -14.84 24.95 43.75
C SER A 5 -16.11 25.18 42.94
N GLY A 6 -16.13 26.26 42.14
CA GLY A 6 -17.16 26.52 41.14
C GLY A 6 -17.11 25.48 40.01
N SER A 7 -18.10 24.58 39.97
CA SER A 7 -18.30 23.65 38.85
C SER A 7 -18.96 24.39 37.67
N GLY A 8 -18.14 24.89 36.76
CA GLY A 8 -18.58 25.44 35.47
C GLY A 8 -18.76 24.34 34.44
N THR A 9 -19.99 23.86 34.24
CA THR A 9 -20.33 23.00 33.10
C THR A 9 -20.44 23.84 31.83
N ILE A 10 -19.48 23.69 30.90
CA ILE A 10 -19.57 24.28 29.55
C ILE A 10 -20.56 23.43 28.74
N ASN A 11 -21.76 23.98 28.53
CA ASN A 11 -22.81 23.38 27.72
C ASN A 11 -22.53 23.68 26.24
N ILE A 12 -21.84 22.78 25.53
CA ILE A 12 -21.67 22.87 24.08
C ILE A 12 -22.98 22.46 23.42
N SER A 13 -23.74 23.45 22.97
CA SER A 13 -24.95 23.22 22.17
C SER A 13 -24.60 22.57 20.82
N PRO A 14 -25.36 21.57 20.34
CA PRO A 14 -25.11 20.96 19.05
C PRO A 14 -25.41 21.95 17.92
N MET A 15 -24.45 22.11 17.00
CA MET A 15 -24.58 22.92 15.80
C MET A 15 -25.75 22.41 14.96
N LYS A 16 -26.79 23.25 14.80
CA LYS A 16 -27.96 22.93 13.98
C LYS A 16 -27.53 22.80 12.52
N ARG A 17 -27.61 21.59 11.96
CA ARG A 17 -27.53 21.36 10.52
C ARG A 17 -28.75 22.01 9.85
N ASN A 18 -28.51 22.97 8.95
CA ASN A 18 -29.55 23.56 8.10
C ASN A 18 -29.97 22.53 7.03
N PRO A 19 -31.24 22.10 6.98
CA PRO A 19 -31.73 21.19 5.96
C PRO A 19 -32.47 22.00 4.90
N ARG A 20 -31.77 22.41 3.83
CA ARG A 20 -32.35 22.71 2.50
C ARG A 20 -31.26 23.24 1.56
N GLY A 21 -30.84 22.37 0.64
CA GLY A 21 -29.92 22.68 -0.44
C GLY A 21 -30.01 21.62 -1.53
N THR A 22 -31.23 21.25 -1.93
CA THR A 22 -31.45 20.50 -3.17
C THR A 22 -31.24 21.46 -4.33
N ALA A 23 -30.07 21.40 -4.97
CA ALA A 23 -29.89 22.02 -6.29
C ALA A 23 -30.72 21.21 -7.30
N VAL A 24 -31.86 21.75 -7.68
CA VAL A 24 -32.65 21.31 -8.82
C VAL A 24 -31.92 21.81 -10.07
N CYS A 25 -31.47 20.90 -10.93
CA CYS A 25 -31.08 21.23 -12.30
C CYS A 25 -32.32 21.73 -13.04
N SER A 26 -32.45 23.04 -13.20
CA SER A 26 -33.46 23.62 -14.09
C SER A 26 -32.93 23.57 -15.52
N ASP A 27 -33.43 22.60 -16.28
CA ASP A 27 -33.41 22.61 -17.74
C ASP A 27 -34.15 23.85 -18.25
N GLN A 28 -33.41 24.80 -18.81
CA GLN A 28 -33.98 25.80 -19.70
C GLN A 28 -33.00 26.07 -20.85
N LEU A 29 -33.10 25.25 -21.90
CA LEU A 29 -32.52 25.54 -23.21
C LEU A 29 -33.32 26.69 -23.87
N PRO A 30 -32.67 27.74 -24.40
CA PRO A 30 -33.30 28.63 -25.35
C PRO A 30 -33.20 28.03 -26.77
N HIS A 31 -34.35 27.94 -27.43
CA HIS A 31 -34.47 27.64 -28.85
C HIS A 31 -34.08 28.86 -29.71
N GLY A 32 -33.42 28.59 -30.85
CA GLY A 32 -33.01 29.56 -31.89
C GLY A 32 -31.49 29.62 -31.97
N GLY A 33 -30.80 29.02 -32.95
CA GLY A 33 -30.99 29.21 -34.38
C GLY A 33 -30.14 30.40 -34.80
N ASP A 34 -28.86 30.19 -35.09
CA ASP A 34 -28.10 30.82 -36.19
C ASP A 34 -26.59 30.54 -36.09
N ILE A 35 -26.05 30.00 -37.19
CA ILE A 35 -24.74 30.31 -37.81
C ILE A 35 -23.50 30.14 -36.91
N TRP A 36 -22.83 28.99 -37.03
CA TRP A 36 -21.44 28.82 -36.59
C TRP A 36 -20.48 29.47 -37.60
N PRO A 37 -19.67 30.48 -37.23
CA PRO A 37 -18.47 30.80 -37.99
C PRO A 37 -17.46 29.68 -37.73
N ARG A 38 -17.22 28.90 -38.77
CA ARG A 38 -16.02 28.08 -38.92
C ARG A 38 -14.87 29.05 -39.15
N ASP A 39 -14.06 29.31 -38.13
CA ASP A 39 -12.59 29.34 -38.19
C ASP A 39 -11.98 29.97 -36.93
N SER A 40 -10.85 29.38 -36.51
CA SER A 40 -9.84 29.87 -35.56
C SER A 40 -10.19 29.95 -34.07
N GLY A 41 -9.50 29.13 -33.26
CA GLY A 41 -9.28 29.40 -31.83
C GLY A 41 -9.83 28.37 -30.84
N ALA A 42 -9.44 27.10 -30.96
CA ALA A 42 -9.66 26.11 -29.91
C ALA A 42 -8.68 26.32 -28.75
N GLN A 43 -8.97 27.28 -27.87
CA GLN A 43 -8.34 27.44 -26.54
C GLN A 43 -9.05 28.58 -25.80
N SER A 44 -9.93 28.25 -24.84
CA SER A 44 -10.18 29.09 -23.64
C SER A 44 -11.40 28.68 -22.80
N PHE A 45 -12.36 27.91 -23.31
CA PHE A 45 -13.63 27.71 -22.57
C PHE A 45 -13.63 26.63 -21.46
N VAL A 46 -12.47 26.08 -21.09
CA VAL A 46 -12.35 25.10 -19.97
C VAL A 46 -11.76 25.72 -18.69
N CYS A 47 -11.26 26.97 -18.72
CA CYS A 47 -10.53 27.57 -17.61
C CYS A 47 -11.26 28.80 -17.06
N ALA A 48 -12.37 28.59 -16.37
CA ALA A 48 -13.03 29.66 -15.60
C ALA A 48 -13.76 29.15 -14.35
N CYS A 49 -14.20 27.87 -14.33
CA CYS A 49 -14.76 27.26 -13.13
C CYS A 49 -13.68 26.74 -12.15
N GLN A 50 -12.47 26.44 -12.62
CA GLN A 50 -11.38 25.96 -11.75
C GLN A 50 -10.70 27.11 -10.97
N ASP A 51 -10.75 28.34 -11.50
CA ASP A 51 -9.99 29.47 -10.95
C ASP A 51 -10.72 30.17 -9.80
N TYR A 52 -12.05 30.05 -9.72
CA TYR A 52 -12.87 30.70 -8.68
C TYR A 52 -12.83 29.96 -7.33
N GLU A 53 -12.57 28.66 -7.33
CA GLU A 53 -12.48 27.85 -6.11
C GLU A 53 -11.10 27.99 -5.44
N LEU A 54 -10.04 28.23 -6.23
CA LEU A 54 -8.69 28.53 -5.73
C LEU A 54 -8.58 29.92 -5.10
N ASP A 55 -9.30 30.93 -5.60
CA ASP A 55 -9.28 32.27 -5.00
C ASP A 55 -10.12 32.36 -3.71
N GLN A 56 -11.17 31.56 -3.54
CA GLN A 56 -11.84 31.45 -2.22
C GLN A 56 -10.96 30.76 -1.17
N ILE A 57 -10.13 29.79 -1.57
CA ILE A 57 -9.17 29.14 -0.68
C ILE A 57 -8.03 30.11 -0.30
N LYS A 58 -7.59 30.98 -1.23
CA LYS A 58 -6.60 32.03 -0.94
C LYS A 58 -7.11 33.14 -0.02
N MET A 59 -8.41 33.43 0.00
CA MET A 59 -8.97 34.44 0.91
C MET A 59 -9.18 33.93 2.34
N ALA A 60 -9.10 32.61 2.54
CA ALA A 60 -9.14 31.96 3.84
C ALA A 60 -7.73 31.63 4.39
N THR A 61 -6.66 32.09 3.73
CA THR A 61 -5.32 32.03 4.32
C THR A 61 -5.21 33.09 5.42
N LEU A 62 -5.66 32.66 6.59
CA LEU A 62 -4.92 32.78 7.85
C LEU A 62 -4.53 34.21 8.24
N ASP A 63 -5.44 34.85 8.97
CA ASP A 63 -5.07 35.58 10.19
C ASP A 63 -4.44 34.58 11.18
N LEU A 64 -3.29 33.99 10.82
CA LEU A 64 -2.44 33.27 11.76
C LEU A 64 -1.95 34.35 12.72
N ASP A 65 -2.50 34.36 13.94
CA ASP A 65 -2.16 35.30 14.98
C ASP A 65 -0.64 35.52 14.98
N GLU A 66 -0.20 36.74 14.70
CA GLU A 66 1.22 37.13 14.63
C GLU A 66 1.98 36.79 15.93
N GLU A 67 1.23 36.52 17.00
CA GLU A 67 1.69 36.00 18.28
C GLU A 67 2.04 34.50 18.27
N LEU A 68 1.33 33.67 17.50
CA LEU A 68 1.57 32.23 17.36
C LEU A 68 2.84 31.94 16.55
N LEU A 69 3.18 32.82 15.60
CA LEU A 69 4.42 32.77 14.83
C LEU A 69 5.67 33.17 15.64
N LYS A 70 5.52 33.67 16.87
CA LYS A 70 6.64 33.99 17.77
C LYS A 70 7.12 32.76 18.56
N ASP A 71 6.34 31.69 18.56
CA ASP A 71 6.75 30.44 19.19
C ASP A 71 7.78 29.72 18.31
N GLU A 72 9.04 29.75 18.74
CA GLU A 72 10.17 29.13 18.04
C GLU A 72 10.01 27.62 17.90
N GLU A 73 9.39 26.94 18.88
CA GLU A 73 9.17 25.49 18.85
C GLU A 73 8.13 25.10 17.79
N LEU A 74 7.06 25.89 17.68
CA LEU A 74 6.03 25.70 16.66
C LEU A 74 6.59 25.96 15.26
N VAL A 75 7.31 27.06 15.07
CA VAL A 75 7.92 27.40 13.77
C VAL A 75 8.91 26.32 13.34
N ALA A 76 9.76 25.83 14.24
CA ALA A 76 10.68 24.73 13.94
C ALA A 76 9.93 23.44 13.55
N SER A 77 8.82 23.14 14.23
CA SER A 77 7.99 21.97 13.92
C SER A 77 7.33 22.06 12.54
N ILE A 78 6.84 23.25 12.16
CA ILE A 78 6.26 23.51 10.84
C ILE A 78 7.33 23.39 9.75
N GLN A 79 8.51 23.98 9.95
CA GLN A 79 9.62 23.87 9.00
C GLN A 79 10.07 22.42 8.83
N ASN A 80 10.14 21.65 9.92
CA ASN A 80 10.48 20.23 9.85
C ASN A 80 9.41 19.42 9.09
N LEU A 81 8.13 19.75 9.27
CA LEU A 81 7.05 19.14 8.49
C LEU A 81 7.17 19.48 7.00
N ASP A 82 7.42 20.75 6.66
CA ASP A 82 7.59 21.21 5.28
C ASP A 82 8.75 20.48 4.59
N HIS A 83 9.92 20.43 5.22
CA HIS A 83 11.06 19.66 4.73
C HIS A 83 10.74 18.17 4.55
N SER A 84 10.03 17.57 5.51
CA SER A 84 9.63 16.16 5.42
C SER A 84 8.66 15.89 4.26
N ILE A 85 7.77 16.84 3.94
CA ILE A 85 6.84 16.73 2.81
C ILE A 85 7.60 16.78 1.49
N VAL A 86 8.55 17.70 1.34
CA VAL A 86 9.42 17.80 0.16
C VAL A 86 10.24 16.51 -0.04
N ASP A 87 10.79 15.95 1.04
CA ASP A 87 11.52 14.67 0.97
C ASP A 87 10.61 13.51 0.51
N ILE A 88 9.35 13.48 0.97
CA ILE A 88 8.38 12.47 0.54
C ILE A 88 7.98 12.67 -0.93
N GLU A 89 7.77 13.91 -1.37
CA GLU A 89 7.43 14.24 -2.75
C GLU A 89 8.53 13.76 -3.71
N THR A 90 9.78 14.16 -3.46
CA THR A 90 10.93 13.75 -4.28
C THR A 90 11.11 12.23 -4.31
N LEU A 91 10.89 11.53 -3.19
CA LEU A 91 10.91 10.08 -3.13
C LEU A 91 9.81 9.47 -4.02
N LEU A 92 8.58 9.99 -3.93
CA LEU A 92 7.45 9.46 -4.69
C LEU A 92 7.60 9.72 -6.19
N GLU A 93 8.03 10.90 -6.60
CA GLU A 93 8.35 11.22 -7.99
C GLU A 93 9.37 10.23 -8.56
N SER A 94 10.48 10.02 -7.84
CA SER A 94 11.53 9.08 -8.25
C SER A 94 11.03 7.63 -8.39
N ARG A 95 9.94 7.27 -7.72
CA ARG A 95 9.35 5.92 -7.74
C ARG A 95 8.28 5.79 -8.82
N MET A 96 7.57 6.86 -9.14
CA MET A 96 6.54 6.88 -10.19
C MET A 96 7.13 6.84 -11.59
N ASP A 97 8.34 7.37 -11.78
CA ASP A 97 9.06 7.35 -13.06
C ASP A 97 9.64 5.97 -13.44
N LEU A 98 9.52 4.97 -12.57
CA LEU A 98 10.01 3.62 -12.83
C LEU A 98 9.08 2.86 -13.78
N ASP A 99 9.67 2.13 -14.74
CA ASP A 99 8.90 1.25 -15.62
C ASP A 99 8.36 0.04 -14.85
N TYR A 100 7.12 0.17 -14.39
CA TYR A 100 6.43 -0.88 -13.64
C TYR A 100 6.40 -2.22 -14.41
N ILE A 101 6.37 -2.23 -15.74
CA ILE A 101 6.21 -3.47 -16.51
C ILE A 101 7.49 -4.32 -16.46
N SER A 102 8.66 -3.71 -16.58
CA SER A 102 9.95 -4.41 -16.61
C SER A 102 10.44 -4.90 -15.24
N MET A 103 9.86 -4.42 -14.15
CA MET A 103 10.25 -4.83 -12.79
C MET A 103 9.92 -6.30 -12.49
N SER A 104 10.76 -6.92 -11.66
CA SER A 104 10.49 -8.27 -11.17
C SER A 104 9.23 -8.30 -10.28
N VAL A 105 8.61 -9.46 -10.15
CA VAL A 105 7.39 -9.62 -9.31
C VAL A 105 7.65 -9.20 -7.86
N GLU A 106 8.85 -9.44 -7.34
CA GLU A 106 9.24 -9.04 -5.99
C GLU A 106 9.29 -7.51 -5.85
N GLU A 107 9.89 -6.83 -6.82
CA GLU A 107 10.00 -5.37 -6.82
C GLU A 107 8.64 -4.71 -7.02
N LYS A 108 7.76 -5.29 -7.85
CA LYS A 108 6.37 -4.85 -8.01
C LYS A 108 5.60 -4.90 -6.69
N ILE A 109 5.67 -6.01 -5.97
CA ILE A 109 5.01 -6.14 -4.66
C ILE A 109 5.53 -5.09 -3.68
N LYS A 110 6.84 -4.85 -3.64
CA LYS A 110 7.45 -3.82 -2.79
C LYS A 110 7.00 -2.40 -3.19
N HIS A 111 6.94 -2.12 -4.48
CA HIS A 111 6.48 -0.85 -5.02
C HIS A 111 5.01 -0.59 -4.67
N ASP A 112 4.12 -1.55 -4.94
CA ASP A 112 2.69 -1.42 -4.66
C ASP A 112 2.42 -1.24 -3.15
N LEU A 113 3.17 -1.97 -2.30
CA LEU A 113 3.10 -1.81 -0.85
C LEU A 113 3.59 -0.44 -0.38
N LEU A 114 4.65 0.10 -0.99
CA LEU A 114 5.17 1.42 -0.69
C LEU A 114 4.12 2.49 -0.98
N ILE A 115 3.57 2.50 -2.19
CA ILE A 115 2.57 3.50 -2.61
C ILE A 115 1.30 3.39 -1.76
N ALA A 116 0.79 2.18 -1.53
CA ALA A 116 -0.38 1.98 -0.69
C ALA A 116 -0.14 2.46 0.75
N PHE A 117 1.03 2.17 1.34
CA PHE A 117 1.36 2.62 2.69
C PHE A 117 1.54 4.14 2.76
N ALA A 118 2.23 4.73 1.79
CA ALA A 118 2.46 6.17 1.71
C ALA A 118 1.15 6.94 1.64
N LEU A 119 0.23 6.56 0.74
CA LEU A 119 -1.07 7.22 0.60
C LEU A 119 -1.89 7.18 1.90
N ASN A 120 -1.96 6.02 2.55
CA ASN A 120 -2.69 5.90 3.82
C ASN A 120 -2.03 6.70 4.95
N SER A 121 -0.70 6.76 4.98
CA SER A 121 0.05 7.51 5.99
C SER A 121 -0.08 9.02 5.79
N LEU A 122 -0.03 9.49 4.54
CA LEU A 122 -0.27 10.91 4.20
C LEU A 122 -1.69 11.33 4.57
N TYR A 123 -2.67 10.46 4.33
CA TYR A 123 -4.04 10.74 4.75
C TYR A 123 -4.19 10.79 6.29
N TRP A 124 -3.43 9.96 7.02
CA TRP A 124 -3.36 10.06 8.47
C TRP A 124 -2.81 11.41 8.93
N VAL A 125 -1.75 11.91 8.30
CA VAL A 125 -1.18 13.24 8.58
C VAL A 125 -2.21 14.33 8.27
N TYR A 126 -2.88 14.25 7.12
CA TYR A 126 -3.94 15.19 6.73
C TYR A 126 -5.05 15.30 7.79
N LEU A 127 -5.55 14.17 8.30
CA LEU A 127 -6.57 14.19 9.36
C LEU A 127 -6.07 14.89 10.63
N ARG A 128 -4.80 14.71 11.00
CA ARG A 128 -4.23 15.39 12.17
C ARG A 128 -4.09 16.90 11.96
N LEU A 129 -3.79 17.33 10.74
CA LEU A 129 -3.73 18.75 10.39
C LEU A 129 -5.13 19.40 10.41
N ASP A 130 -6.17 18.65 10.04
CA ASP A 130 -7.58 19.08 10.14
C ASP A 130 -8.11 19.04 11.59
N GLY A 131 -7.29 18.63 12.56
CA GLY A 131 -7.67 18.50 13.97
C GLY A 131 -8.58 17.32 14.28
N VAL A 132 -8.78 16.40 13.31
CA VAL A 132 -9.57 15.17 13.49
C VAL A 132 -8.70 14.08 14.09
N ASP A 133 -9.17 13.40 15.14
CA ASP A 133 -8.44 12.26 15.69
C ASP A 133 -8.45 11.07 14.70
N PRO A 134 -7.28 10.66 14.16
CA PRO A 134 -7.20 9.62 13.15
C PRO A 134 -7.54 8.23 13.69
N THR A 135 -7.56 8.03 15.00
CA THR A 135 -7.92 6.72 15.59
C THR A 135 -9.42 6.44 15.53
N SER A 136 -10.24 7.50 15.49
CA SER A 136 -11.69 7.43 15.31
C SER A 136 -12.10 7.12 13.86
N HIS A 137 -11.22 7.42 12.90
CA HIS A 137 -11.49 7.29 11.47
C HIS A 137 -11.20 5.86 10.96
N ASN A 138 -11.82 5.48 9.83
CA ASN A 138 -11.64 4.16 9.23
C ASN A 138 -10.20 3.91 8.71
N ILE A 139 -9.37 4.95 8.65
CA ILE A 139 -7.99 4.90 8.15
C ILE A 139 -7.13 3.92 8.95
N LYS A 140 -7.40 3.77 10.26
CA LYS A 140 -6.71 2.80 11.10
C LYS A 140 -6.88 1.36 10.56
N ARG A 141 -8.09 1.02 10.12
CA ARG A 141 -8.38 -0.28 9.50
C ARG A 141 -7.62 -0.46 8.19
N GLU A 142 -7.51 0.59 7.39
CA GLU A 142 -6.77 0.54 6.12
C GLU A 142 -5.27 0.34 6.36
N LEU A 143 -4.70 1.00 7.38
CA LEU A 143 -3.31 0.77 7.80
C LEU A 143 -3.09 -0.66 8.30
N ASP A 144 -4.00 -1.20 9.11
CA ASP A 144 -3.94 -2.60 9.56
C ASP A 144 -4.03 -3.57 8.37
N ARG A 145 -4.84 -3.26 7.35
CA ARG A 145 -4.92 -4.04 6.11
C ARG A 145 -3.59 -4.02 5.35
N VAL A 146 -2.99 -2.85 5.17
CA VAL A 146 -1.68 -2.73 4.50
C VAL A 146 -0.59 -3.50 5.26
N LYS A 147 -0.58 -3.39 6.60
CA LYS A 147 0.35 -4.16 7.45
C LYS A 147 0.19 -5.66 7.28
N SER A 148 -1.05 -6.16 7.27
CA SER A 148 -1.32 -7.57 6.99
C SER A 148 -0.79 -7.99 5.62
N THR A 149 -0.92 -7.15 4.59
CA THR A 149 -0.38 -7.42 3.25
C THR A 149 1.15 -7.43 3.25
N MET A 150 1.80 -6.54 3.99
CA MET A 150 3.27 -6.56 4.15
C MET A 150 3.75 -7.86 4.81
N ASP A 151 3.04 -8.35 5.83
CA ASP A 151 3.40 -9.60 6.50
C ASP A 151 3.19 -10.82 5.60
N MET A 152 2.11 -10.83 4.81
CA MET A 152 1.90 -11.84 3.77
C MET A 152 3.01 -11.81 2.72
N ALA A 153 3.40 -10.63 2.24
CA ALA A 153 4.48 -10.46 1.28
C ALA A 153 5.80 -10.99 1.86
N LYS A 154 6.18 -10.58 3.08
CA LYS A 154 7.37 -11.10 3.78
C LYS A 154 7.35 -12.62 3.89
N GLY A 155 6.20 -13.20 4.22
CA GLY A 155 6.03 -14.65 4.28
C GLY A 155 6.25 -15.34 2.93
N ALA A 156 5.78 -14.75 1.83
CA ALA A 156 6.02 -15.27 0.48
C ALA A 156 7.50 -15.20 0.09
N MET A 157 8.18 -14.09 0.43
CA MET A 157 9.61 -13.91 0.18
C MET A 157 10.47 -14.89 0.99
N ALA A 158 10.13 -15.08 2.27
CA ALA A 158 10.83 -16.02 3.15
C ALA A 158 10.70 -17.47 2.65
N LYS A 159 9.53 -17.88 2.16
CA LYS A 159 9.31 -19.21 1.57
C LYS A 159 10.18 -19.46 0.35
N LYS A 160 10.40 -18.44 -0.50
CA LYS A 160 11.28 -18.54 -1.66
C LYS A 160 12.74 -18.78 -1.26
N ASN A 161 13.17 -18.20 -0.14
CA ASN A 161 14.54 -18.31 0.38
C ASN A 161 14.74 -19.46 1.39
N MET A 162 13.69 -20.24 1.68
CA MET A 162 13.77 -21.33 2.65
C MET A 162 14.52 -22.53 2.06
N LEU A 163 15.43 -23.13 2.86
CA LEU A 163 16.13 -24.35 2.45
C LEU A 163 15.12 -25.46 2.19
N ARG A 164 15.17 -26.02 0.97
CA ARG A 164 14.32 -27.14 0.58
C ARG A 164 14.95 -28.43 1.08
N VAL A 165 14.20 -29.20 1.88
CA VAL A 165 14.64 -30.53 2.30
C VAL A 165 14.62 -31.46 1.07
N ASP A 166 15.69 -32.22 0.87
CA ASP A 166 15.71 -33.27 -0.15
C ASP A 166 14.78 -34.40 0.26
N LYS A 167 13.60 -34.43 -0.37
CA LYS A 167 12.59 -35.44 -0.12
C LYS A 167 13.12 -36.86 -0.36
N LYS A 168 13.97 -37.05 -1.38
CA LYS A 168 14.53 -38.37 -1.70
C LYS A 168 15.51 -38.82 -0.64
N ALA A 169 16.32 -37.91 -0.10
CA ALA A 169 17.21 -38.22 1.01
C ALA A 169 16.42 -38.56 2.28
N ALA A 170 15.39 -37.79 2.60
CA ALA A 170 14.49 -38.07 3.71
C ALA A 170 13.78 -39.43 3.59
N GLU A 171 13.28 -39.77 2.40
CA GLU A 171 12.69 -41.09 2.09
C GLU A 171 13.70 -42.22 2.35
N ARG A 172 14.96 -42.07 1.94
CA ARG A 172 16.02 -43.07 2.22
C ARG A 172 16.29 -43.24 3.71
N PHE A 173 16.30 -42.14 4.49
CA PHE A 173 16.48 -42.23 5.93
C PHE A 173 15.32 -42.97 6.60
N ILE A 174 14.09 -42.69 6.18
CA ILE A 174 12.89 -43.38 6.68
C ILE A 174 12.90 -44.85 6.29
N ASP A 175 13.19 -45.18 5.02
CA ASP A 175 13.24 -46.56 4.53
C ASP A 175 14.31 -47.39 5.22
N HIS A 176 15.44 -46.78 5.59
CA HIS A 176 16.49 -47.46 6.33
C HIS A 176 16.13 -47.64 7.81
N ALA A 177 15.50 -46.64 8.43
CA ALA A 177 15.07 -46.70 9.83
C ALA A 177 13.92 -47.72 10.05
N LEU A 178 13.02 -47.87 9.07
CA LEU A 178 11.91 -48.83 9.10
C LEU A 178 12.28 -50.19 8.52
N TRP A 179 13.54 -50.42 8.14
CA TRP A 179 13.96 -51.66 7.52
C TRP A 179 13.95 -52.82 8.52
N THR A 180 13.19 -53.87 8.22
CA THR A 180 13.23 -55.13 8.96
C THR A 180 13.84 -56.25 8.11
N PRO A 181 14.48 -57.27 8.71
CA PRO A 181 15.09 -58.38 7.95
C PRO A 181 14.09 -59.19 7.11
N GLU A 182 12.79 -59.13 7.42
CA GLU A 182 11.71 -59.75 6.63
C GLU A 182 11.41 -58.98 5.33
N ASP A 183 11.65 -57.66 5.30
CA ASP A 183 11.49 -56.84 4.09
C ASP A 183 12.47 -57.23 2.99
N LYS A 184 13.60 -57.85 3.34
CA LYS A 184 14.56 -58.40 2.38
C LYS A 184 13.95 -59.54 1.55
N LYS A 185 13.06 -60.36 2.16
CA LYS A 185 12.33 -61.43 1.46
C LYS A 185 11.19 -60.89 0.58
N ARG A 186 10.53 -59.80 1.00
CA ARG A 186 9.49 -59.13 0.22
C ARG A 186 10.04 -58.41 -1.00
N ARG A 187 11.17 -57.70 -0.86
CA ARG A 187 11.84 -57.03 -1.98
C ARG A 187 12.51 -58.02 -2.93
N SER A 188 13.04 -59.15 -2.45
CA SER A 188 13.57 -60.19 -3.35
C SER A 188 12.50 -60.85 -4.22
N HIS A 189 11.26 -60.95 -3.74
CA HIS A 189 10.15 -61.48 -4.53
C HIS A 189 9.64 -60.49 -5.60
N ASN A 190 9.74 -59.17 -5.36
CA ASN A 190 9.30 -58.14 -6.32
C ASN A 190 10.42 -57.69 -7.29
N VAL A 191 11.67 -58.12 -7.07
CA VAL A 191 12.82 -57.84 -7.94
C VAL A 191 13.24 -59.14 -8.65
N GLU A 192 12.30 -59.80 -9.33
CA GLU A 192 12.62 -60.79 -10.37
C GLU A 192 12.85 -60.10 -11.74
N LYS A 193 13.59 -58.99 -11.74
CA LYS A 193 14.34 -58.59 -12.94
C LYS A 193 15.80 -58.48 -12.53
N PRO A 194 16.64 -59.46 -12.89
CA PRO A 194 18.04 -59.43 -12.54
C PRO A 194 18.70 -58.25 -13.29
N ASN A 195 19.34 -57.35 -12.53
CA ASN A 195 20.36 -56.48 -13.11
C ASN A 195 21.45 -57.41 -13.65
N LYS A 196 21.58 -57.47 -14.99
CA LYS A 196 22.64 -58.22 -15.66
C LYS A 196 23.99 -57.64 -15.21
N LYS A 197 24.67 -58.31 -14.28
CA LYS A 197 26.10 -58.07 -14.04
C LYS A 197 26.82 -58.55 -15.29
N ILE A 198 27.29 -57.60 -16.11
CA ILE A 198 28.17 -57.89 -17.23
C ILE A 198 29.53 -58.24 -16.61
N LYS A 199 29.94 -59.51 -16.69
CA LYS A 199 31.33 -59.91 -16.45
C LYS A 199 32.10 -59.66 -17.74
N PHE A 200 33.18 -58.89 -17.64
CA PHE A 200 34.14 -58.77 -18.73
C PHE A 200 35.18 -59.87 -18.56
N ASP A 201 35.52 -60.55 -19.65
CA ASP A 201 36.63 -61.48 -19.69
C ASP A 201 37.98 -60.73 -19.75
N GLU A 202 39.09 -61.46 -19.64
CA GLU A 202 40.45 -60.90 -19.61
C GLU A 202 40.83 -60.16 -20.92
N ASN A 203 40.00 -60.30 -21.96
CA ASN A 203 40.14 -59.66 -23.26
C ASN A 203 39.21 -58.44 -23.43
N GLY A 204 38.38 -58.11 -22.43
CA GLY A 204 37.59 -56.87 -22.39
C GLY A 204 36.23 -56.94 -23.09
N ASP A 205 35.73 -58.13 -23.44
CA ASP A 205 34.41 -58.29 -24.07
C ASP A 205 33.34 -58.77 -23.07
N PRO A 206 32.07 -58.32 -23.21
CA PRO A 206 31.00 -58.68 -22.30
C PRO A 206 30.54 -60.13 -22.51
N SER A 207 30.75 -61.01 -21.54
CA SER A 207 30.27 -62.40 -21.61
C SER A 207 28.73 -62.42 -21.50
N THR A 208 28.06 -63.10 -22.45
CA THR A 208 26.60 -63.19 -22.52
C THR A 208 26.00 -64.02 -21.39
#